data_AF-A0A2V7RDQ6-F1
#
_entry.id   AF-A0A2V7RDQ6-F1
#
_cell.length_a   1.000
_cell.length_b   1.000
_cell.length_c   1.000
_cell.angle_alpha   90.00
_cell.angle_beta   90.00
_cell.angle_gamma   90.00
#
_symmetry.space_group_name_H-M   'P 1'
#
loop_
_entity.id
_entity.type
_entity.pdbx_description
1 polymer ?
#
loop_
_entity_poly.entity_id
_entity_poly.type
_entity_poly.pdbx_seq_one_letter_code
_entity_poly.pdbx_strand_id
1 'polypeptide(L)'
;MRYVALYDKPANANAQQIAERLEQAITPRTRAVGVTWVHSSSGVKIPIDAIAAAVARANRGRADADRCLLIVDGVHGFANQDVDVARLGADFFATGTHKWLFAPRGTGFLWGQSDAWPHLRPTIPQHRRPRRRAEWRVP
;
A
#
# COMPACT_ATOMS: atom_id res chain seq x y z
N MET A 1 1.88 -13.83 -8.23
CA MET A 1 1.60 -12.39 -8.39
C MET A 1 1.02 -12.18 -9.79
N ARG A 2 -0.02 -11.36 -9.96
CA ARG A 2 -0.61 -11.03 -11.27
C ARG A 2 -0.56 -9.52 -11.48
N TYR A 3 -0.16 -9.09 -12.66
CA TYR A 3 -0.15 -7.68 -13.04
C TYR A 3 -1.46 -7.30 -13.74
N VAL A 4 -1.92 -6.07 -13.49
CA VAL A 4 -3.15 -5.51 -14.07
C VAL A 4 -2.79 -4.19 -14.72
N ALA A 5 -3.08 -4.05 -16.01
CA ALA A 5 -2.89 -2.78 -16.71
C ALA A 5 -3.99 -1.79 -16.29
N LEU A 6 -3.64 -0.80 -15.47
CA LEU A 6 -4.62 0.18 -14.94
C LEU A 6 -5.13 1.16 -16.01
N TYR A 7 -4.38 1.36 -17.09
CA TYR A 7 -4.73 2.23 -18.22
C TYR A 7 -3.93 1.79 -19.44
N ASP A 8 -4.37 2.15 -20.66
CA ASP A 8 -3.70 1.73 -21.90
C ASP A 8 -2.58 2.67 -22.31
N LYS A 9 -2.80 3.98 -22.15
CA LYS A 9 -1.83 5.03 -22.44
C LYS A 9 -1.83 6.06 -21.31
N PRO A 10 -0.66 6.56 -20.85
CA PRO A 10 -0.59 7.58 -19.81
C PRO A 10 -1.43 8.83 -20.09
N ALA A 11 -1.41 9.31 -21.34
CA ALA A 11 -2.15 10.51 -21.75
C ALA A 11 -3.67 10.37 -21.61
N ASN A 12 -4.18 9.14 -21.57
CA ASN A 12 -5.61 8.85 -21.47
C ASN A 12 -5.98 8.23 -20.10
N ALA A 13 -5.08 8.33 -19.11
CA ALA A 13 -5.33 7.77 -17.79
C ALA A 13 -6.58 8.42 -17.18
N ASN A 14 -7.58 7.60 -16.88
CA ASN A 14 -8.85 8.03 -16.31
C ASN A 14 -9.04 7.34 -14.95
N ALA A 15 -9.35 8.13 -13.92
CA ALA A 15 -9.48 7.63 -12.56
C ALA A 15 -10.54 6.54 -12.40
N GLN A 16 -11.70 6.72 -13.03
CA GLN A 16 -12.81 5.77 -12.98
C GLN A 16 -12.41 4.44 -13.65
N GLN A 17 -11.85 4.51 -14.85
CA GLN A 17 -11.41 3.31 -15.58
C GLN A 17 -10.33 2.54 -14.81
N ILE A 18 -9.40 3.25 -14.18
CA ILE A 18 -8.35 2.64 -13.35
C ILE A 18 -8.96 1.85 -12.18
N ALA A 19 -9.93 2.44 -11.47
CA ALA A 19 -10.59 1.79 -10.35
C ALA A 19 -11.41 0.57 -10.79
N GLU A 20 -12.17 0.68 -11.88
CA GLU A 20 -12.96 -0.41 -12.45
C GLU A 20 -12.10 -1.60 -12.89
N ARG A 21 -10.99 -1.32 -13.59
CA ARG A 21 -10.05 -2.37 -14.01
C ARG A 21 -9.44 -3.11 -12.84
N LEU A 22 -9.10 -2.39 -11.76
CA LEU A 22 -8.62 -3.04 -10.55
C LEU A 22 -9.73 -3.88 -9.90
N GLU A 23 -10.94 -3.33 -9.76
CA GLU A 23 -12.08 -4.01 -9.13
C GLU A 23 -12.39 -5.33 -9.83
N GLN A 24 -12.47 -5.33 -11.17
CA GLN A 24 -12.69 -6.52 -11.99
C GLN A 24 -11.56 -7.55 -11.85
N ALA A 25 -10.34 -7.09 -11.56
CA ALA A 25 -9.24 -8.00 -11.31
C ALA A 25 -9.33 -8.63 -9.91
N ILE A 26 -9.90 -7.99 -8.89
CA ILE A 26 -9.93 -8.59 -7.56
C ILE A 26 -10.81 -9.86 -7.55
N THR A 27 -10.25 -10.97 -7.06
CA THR A 27 -10.93 -12.27 -6.97
C THR A 27 -11.08 -12.69 -5.49
N PRO A 28 -11.88 -13.72 -5.18
CA PRO A 28 -11.96 -14.27 -3.83
C PRO A 28 -10.61 -14.77 -3.25
N ARG A 29 -9.64 -15.09 -4.12
CA ARG A 29 -8.28 -15.52 -3.73
C ARG A 29 -7.29 -14.36 -3.59
N THR A 30 -7.65 -13.13 -3.96
CA THR A 30 -6.75 -11.98 -3.88
C THR A 30 -6.60 -11.56 -2.41
N ARG A 31 -5.41 -11.71 -1.84
CA ARG A 31 -5.09 -11.34 -0.45
C ARG A 31 -4.34 -10.00 -0.33
N ALA A 32 -3.82 -9.47 -1.43
CA ALA A 32 -3.18 -8.16 -1.46
C ALA A 32 -3.29 -7.51 -2.84
N VAL A 33 -3.38 -6.19 -2.83
CA VAL A 33 -3.26 -5.29 -3.98
C VAL A 33 -2.10 -4.35 -3.70
N GLY A 34 -1.08 -4.38 -4.56
CA GLY A 34 0.04 -3.44 -4.54
C GLY A 34 -0.13 -2.40 -5.64
N VAL A 35 -0.03 -1.11 -5.30
CA VAL A 35 -0.17 0.00 -6.25
C VAL A 35 0.90 1.05 -5.98
N THR A 36 1.51 1.60 -7.03
CA THR A 36 2.34 2.81 -6.94
C THR A 36 1.45 4.04 -7.12
N TRP A 37 1.52 4.99 -6.18
CA TRP A 37 0.65 6.18 -6.20
C TRP A 37 0.97 7.12 -7.37
N VAL A 38 2.25 7.41 -7.60
CA VAL A 38 2.70 8.24 -8.73
C VAL A 38 3.74 7.44 -9.51
N HIS A 39 3.44 7.13 -10.76
CA HIS A 39 4.34 6.33 -11.59
C HIS A 39 5.55 7.17 -12.02
N SER A 40 6.75 6.72 -11.67
CA SER A 40 8.00 7.44 -11.99
C SER A 40 8.28 7.54 -13.49
N SER A 41 7.82 6.55 -14.27
CA SER A 41 8.08 6.48 -15.72
C SER A 41 7.12 7.33 -16.56
N SER A 42 5.90 7.55 -16.08
CA SER A 42 4.84 8.22 -16.85
C SER A 42 4.30 9.49 -16.21
N GLY A 43 4.57 9.72 -14.92
CA GLY A 43 3.99 10.81 -14.14
C GLY A 43 2.51 10.62 -13.79
N VAL A 44 1.88 9.51 -14.19
CA VAL A 44 0.46 9.26 -13.88
C VAL A 44 0.27 9.12 -12.37
N LYS A 45 -0.65 9.90 -11.81
CA LYS A 45 -1.11 9.80 -10.43
C LYS A 45 -2.35 8.89 -10.37
N ILE A 46 -2.24 7.79 -9.64
CA ILE A 46 -3.31 6.81 -9.43
C ILE A 46 -4.31 7.32 -8.38
N PRO A 47 -5.64 7.18 -8.59
CA PRO A 47 -6.66 7.57 -7.61
C PRO A 47 -6.74 6.56 -6.45
N ILE A 48 -5.86 6.69 -5.47
CA ILE A 48 -5.74 5.72 -4.37
C ILE A 48 -7.03 5.60 -3.54
N ASP A 49 -7.77 6.69 -3.38
CA ASP A 49 -9.08 6.72 -2.73
C ASP A 49 -10.11 5.83 -3.45
N ALA A 50 -10.20 5.92 -4.79
CA ALA A 50 -11.08 5.08 -5.60
C ALA A 50 -10.63 3.61 -5.56
N ILE A 51 -9.33 3.36 -5.57
CA ILE A 51 -8.73 2.03 -5.41
C ILE A 51 -9.06 1.44 -4.03
N ALA A 52 -8.95 2.23 -2.96
CA ALA A 52 -9.32 1.83 -1.61
C ALA A 52 -10.81 1.48 -1.52
N ALA A 53 -11.68 2.27 -2.15
CA ALA A 53 -13.10 1.97 -2.23
C ALA A 53 -13.39 0.64 -2.95
N ALA A 54 -12.68 0.34 -4.05
CA ALA A 54 -12.80 -0.93 -4.76
C ALA A 54 -12.33 -2.13 -3.90
N VAL A 55 -11.19 -1.99 -3.21
CA VAL A 55 -10.69 -3.02 -2.28
C VAL A 55 -11.66 -3.23 -1.12
N ALA A 56 -12.20 -2.15 -0.54
CA ALA A 56 -13.19 -2.23 0.53
C ALA A 56 -14.47 -2.95 0.09
N ARG A 57 -14.97 -2.69 -1.13
CA ARG A 57 -16.09 -3.44 -1.72
C ARG A 57 -15.76 -4.92 -1.86
N ALA A 58 -14.58 -5.24 -2.39
CA ALA A 58 -14.15 -6.62 -2.56
C ALA A 58 -13.97 -7.38 -1.24
N ASN A 59 -13.68 -6.67 -0.15
CA ASN A 59 -13.55 -7.22 1.20
C ASN A 59 -14.89 -7.46 1.91
N ARG A 60 -16.02 -6.96 1.39
CA ARG A 60 -17.34 -7.21 1.98
C ARG A 60 -17.62 -8.71 2.03
N GLY A 61 -17.95 -9.21 3.22
CA GLY A 61 -18.25 -10.63 3.44
C GLY A 61 -17.02 -11.53 3.54
N ARG A 62 -15.79 -11.01 3.45
CA ARG A 62 -14.59 -11.80 3.73
C ARG A 62 -14.35 -11.88 5.24
N ALA A 63 -13.90 -13.05 5.69
CA ALA A 63 -13.29 -13.16 7.01
C ALA A 63 -11.99 -12.33 7.04
N ASP A 64 -11.57 -11.90 8.24
CA ASP A 64 -10.34 -11.12 8.41
C ASP A 64 -9.10 -11.86 7.88
N ALA A 65 -9.00 -13.17 8.12
CA ALA A 65 -7.96 -14.04 7.55
C ALA A 65 -7.91 -14.04 6.01
N ASP A 66 -9.01 -13.64 5.37
CA ASP A 66 -9.19 -13.61 3.92
C ASP A 66 -9.17 -12.19 3.32
N ARG A 67 -9.00 -11.18 4.17
CA ARG A 67 -8.94 -9.76 3.78
C ARG A 67 -7.92 -9.54 2.66
N CYS A 68 -8.29 -8.72 1.69
CA CYS A 68 -7.38 -8.17 0.70
C CYS A 68 -6.78 -6.87 1.23
N LEU A 69 -5.46 -6.85 1.44
CA LEU A 69 -4.75 -5.66 1.91
C LEU A 69 -4.42 -4.72 0.74
N LEU A 70 -4.59 -3.41 0.92
CA LEU A 70 -4.10 -2.37 0.00
C LEU A 70 -2.75 -1.85 0.46
N ILE A 71 -1.72 -2.08 -0.35
CA ILE A 71 -0.33 -1.68 -0.11
C ILE A 71 0.05 -0.63 -1.15
N VAL A 72 0.44 0.56 -0.69
CA VAL A 72 0.77 1.69 -1.55
C VAL A 72 2.26 2.02 -1.50
N ASP A 73 2.90 2.01 -2.67
CA ASP A 73 4.20 2.66 -2.88
C ASP A 73 3.96 4.15 -3.14
N GLY A 74 4.32 4.98 -2.16
CA GLY A 74 4.09 6.41 -2.16
C GLY A 74 5.28 7.25 -2.63
N VAL A 75 6.41 6.65 -3.04
CA VAL A 75 7.70 7.35 -3.07
C VAL A 75 7.75 8.56 -4.03
N HIS A 76 6.91 8.59 -5.06
CA HIS A 76 6.84 9.71 -6.00
C HIS A 76 5.67 10.69 -5.76
N GLY A 77 4.81 10.44 -4.76
CA GLY A 77 3.77 11.39 -4.34
C GLY A 77 3.99 11.96 -2.94
N PHE A 78 4.67 11.22 -2.07
CA PHE A 78 4.94 11.65 -0.69
C PHE A 78 5.76 12.94 -0.66
N ALA A 79 5.32 13.91 0.15
CA ALA A 79 5.92 15.24 0.32
C ALA A 79 5.93 16.15 -0.93
N ASN A 80 5.22 15.80 -2.01
CA ASN A 80 4.95 16.73 -3.12
C ASN A 80 3.46 16.85 -3.49
N GLN A 81 2.60 16.01 -2.91
CA GLN A 81 1.15 16.09 -3.03
C GLN A 81 0.56 16.63 -1.72
N ASP A 82 -0.40 17.54 -1.83
CA ASP A 82 -1.14 18.08 -0.69
C ASP A 82 -2.29 17.12 -0.29
N VAL A 83 -1.92 15.98 0.26
CA VAL A 83 -2.86 14.94 0.69
C VAL A 83 -2.41 14.31 2.00
N ASP A 84 -3.34 14.18 2.93
CA ASP A 84 -3.15 13.37 4.14
C ASP A 84 -3.10 11.89 3.76
N VAL A 85 -1.91 11.31 3.75
CA VAL A 85 -1.68 9.91 3.37
C VAL A 85 -2.44 8.93 4.26
N ALA A 86 -2.73 9.29 5.51
CA ALA A 86 -3.51 8.44 6.41
C ALA A 86 -4.98 8.34 5.98
N ARG A 87 -5.46 9.28 5.16
CA ARG A 87 -6.84 9.33 4.63
C ARG A 87 -6.98 8.68 3.26
N LEU A 88 -5.89 8.23 2.64
CA LEU A 88 -5.93 7.56 1.33
C LEU A 88 -6.60 6.18 1.35
N GLY A 89 -6.80 5.59 2.54
CA GLY A 89 -7.44 4.29 2.70
C GLY A 89 -6.54 3.09 2.43
N ALA A 90 -5.22 3.30 2.39
CA ALA A 90 -4.24 2.21 2.35
C ALA A 90 -4.18 1.48 3.69
N ASP A 91 -4.04 0.15 3.64
CA ASP A 91 -3.69 -0.65 4.83
C ASP A 91 -2.21 -0.45 5.18
N PHE A 92 -1.36 -0.33 4.16
CA PHE A 92 0.06 -0.02 4.29
C PHE A 92 0.52 1.02 3.28
N PHE A 93 1.35 1.97 3.71
CA PHE A 93 1.98 2.98 2.87
C PHE A 93 3.50 2.96 3.09
N ALA A 94 4.24 2.68 2.03
CA ALA A 94 5.70 2.64 2.04
C ALA A 94 6.28 3.80 1.24
N THR A 95 7.31 4.46 1.78
CA THR A 95 7.99 5.53 1.06
C THR A 95 9.44 5.71 1.52
N GLY A 96 10.29 6.13 0.59
CA GLY A 96 11.61 6.68 0.89
C GLY A 96 11.50 8.19 1.13
N THR A 97 12.29 8.71 2.07
CA THR A 97 12.24 10.13 2.47
C THR A 97 13.32 10.99 1.79
N HIS A 98 14.23 10.38 1.04
CA HIS A 98 15.34 11.05 0.35
C HIS A 98 15.03 11.50 -1.09
N LYS A 99 13.75 11.72 -1.40
CA LYS A 99 13.30 12.33 -2.66
C LYS A 99 12.68 13.69 -2.36
N TRP A 100 11.36 13.80 -2.46
CA TRP A 100 10.62 15.06 -2.35
C TRP A 100 10.59 15.64 -0.93
N LEU A 101 10.83 14.82 0.10
CA LEU A 101 10.98 15.30 1.48
C LEU A 101 12.39 15.83 1.77
N PHE A 102 13.36 15.62 0.87
CA PHE A 102 14.75 16.05 1.02
C PHE A 102 15.47 15.53 2.28
N ALA A 103 15.03 14.40 2.84
CA ALA A 103 15.71 13.77 3.97
C ALA A 103 17.03 13.08 3.54
N PRO A 104 17.92 12.72 4.49
CA PRO A 104 19.17 12.03 4.16
C PRO A 104 18.96 10.72 3.40
N ARG A 105 19.89 10.39 2.50
CA ARG A 105 19.91 9.09 1.80
C ARG A 105 19.88 7.93 2.80
N GLY A 106 19.19 6.85 2.43
CA GLY A 106 19.03 5.67 3.29
C GLY A 106 17.89 5.77 4.31
N THR A 107 17.07 6.82 4.24
CA THR A 107 15.88 6.97 5.10
C THR A 107 14.58 6.68 4.34
N GLY A 108 13.61 6.13 5.08
CA GLY A 108 12.26 5.79 4.62
C GLY A 108 11.41 5.28 5.79
N PHE A 109 10.12 5.08 5.55
CA PHE A 109 9.22 4.50 6.54
C PHE A 109 8.14 3.61 5.89
N LEU A 110 7.57 2.75 6.73
CA LEU A 110 6.33 2.03 6.49
C LEU A 110 5.31 2.51 7.51
N TRP A 111 4.21 3.06 7.03
CA TRP A 111 3.03 3.35 7.82
C TRP A 111 1.99 2.25 7.58
N GLY A 112 1.20 1.93 8.60
CA GLY A 112 0.14 0.93 8.48
C GLY A 112 -1.03 1.23 9.41
N GLN A 113 -2.24 0.89 8.95
CA GLN A 113 -3.44 0.93 9.77
C GLN A 113 -3.33 -0.02 10.96
N SER A 114 -3.92 0.35 12.09
CA SER A 114 -3.78 -0.39 13.34
C SER A 114 -4.24 -1.85 13.23
N ASP A 115 -5.30 -2.09 12.48
CA ASP A 115 -5.90 -3.41 12.21
C ASP A 115 -5.15 -4.19 11.12
N ALA A 116 -4.30 -3.54 10.32
CA ALA A 116 -3.50 -4.19 9.29
C ALA A 116 -2.25 -4.88 9.86
N TRP A 117 -1.66 -4.33 10.93
CA TRP A 117 -0.40 -4.84 11.52
C TRP A 117 -0.40 -6.33 11.90
N PRO A 118 -1.48 -6.94 12.43
CA PRO A 118 -1.52 -8.37 12.70
C PRO A 118 -1.27 -9.27 11.47
N HIS A 119 -1.47 -8.75 10.25
CA HIS A 119 -1.19 -9.48 9.01
C HIS A 119 0.29 -9.41 8.56
N LEU A 120 1.13 -8.64 9.25
CA LEU A 120 2.57 -8.56 8.98
C LEU A 120 3.37 -9.29 10.05
N ARG A 121 4.29 -10.15 9.59
CA ARG A 121 5.33 -10.73 10.44
C ARG A 121 6.64 -9.99 10.22
N PRO A 122 7.27 -9.43 11.26
CA PRO A 122 8.61 -8.82 11.13
C PRO A 122 9.64 -9.85 10.65
N THR A 123 10.39 -9.50 9.61
CA THR A 123 11.48 -10.35 9.07
C THR A 123 12.84 -9.96 9.64
N ILE A 124 13.09 -8.66 9.80
CA ILE A 124 14.34 -8.13 10.35
C ILE A 124 14.10 -7.80 11.83
N PRO A 125 14.81 -8.42 12.78
CA PRO A 125 14.67 -8.11 14.19
C PRO A 125 14.97 -6.63 14.46
N GLN A 126 14.04 -5.97 15.15
CA GLN A 126 14.27 -4.62 15.65
C GLN A 126 15.41 -4.61 16.67
N HIS A 127 16.32 -3.63 16.56
CA HIS A 127 17.34 -3.40 17.58
C HIS A 127 16.70 -2.72 18.81
N ARG A 128 15.91 -3.46 19.58
CA ARG A 128 15.42 -3.04 20.90
C ARG A 128 16.27 -3.71 21.97
N ARG A 129 16.64 -2.95 23.01
CA ARG A 129 17.04 -3.59 24.29
C ARG A 129 15.89 -4.51 24.74
N PRO A 130 16.17 -5.73 25.19
CA PRO A 130 15.12 -6.64 25.61
C PRO A 130 14.30 -5.97 26.72
N ARG A 131 12.99 -5.83 26.52
CA ARG A 131 12.09 -5.78 27.68
C ARG A 131 12.28 -7.12 28.36
N ARG A 132 12.72 -7.12 29.62
CA ARG A 132 12.82 -8.34 30.43
C ARG A 132 11.44 -9.02 30.47
N ARG A 133 11.17 -9.95 29.55
CA ARG A 133 10.26 -11.10 29.65
C ARG A 133 10.31 -11.90 28.35
N ALA A 134 11.18 -12.91 28.39
CA ALA A 134 10.88 -14.31 28.09
C ALA A 134 10.39 -14.73 26.69
N GLU A 135 11.16 -14.58 25.60
CA GLU A 135 10.83 -15.30 24.35
C GLU A 135 12.10 -15.73 23.57
N TRP A 136 12.80 -16.74 24.11
CA TRP A 136 13.48 -17.74 23.29
C TRP A 136 12.87 -19.10 23.62
N ARG A 137 11.81 -19.46 22.88
CA ARG A 137 11.41 -20.84 22.69
C ARG A 137 11.18 -21.05 21.20
N VAL A 138 12.22 -21.56 20.56
CA VAL A 138 12.11 -22.30 19.30
C VAL A 138 11.81 -23.75 19.71
N PRO A 139 10.95 -24.51 18.99
CA PRO A 139 10.63 -25.90 19.32
C PRO A 139 11.86 -26.78 19.56
#